data_AF-A0AAU7NQD4-F1
#
_entry.id   AF-A0AAU7NQD4-F1
#
_cell.length_a   1.000
_cell.length_b   1.000
_cell.length_c   1.000
_cell.angle_alpha   90.00
_cell.angle_beta   90.00
_cell.angle_gamma   90.00
#
_symmetry.space_group_name_H-M   'P 1'
#
loop_
_entity.id
_entity.type
_entity.pdbx_description
1 polymer ?
#
loop_
_entity_poly.entity_id
_entity_poly.type
_entity_poly.pdbx_seq_one_letter_code
_entity_poly.pdbx_strand_id
1 'polypeptide(L)'
;MTELIDKGVWVEIHTIVLHPGERAPQIPEDTAKIPLEMRVKGFLIEPARLGDQAQIVTAAGRRLRGRLDAINPAYRHGFGAPIPELSTIGQELRALLAQQDADDA
;
A
#
# COMPACT_ATOMS: atom_id res chain seq x y z
N MET A 1 -5.92 -19.79 11.11
CA MET A 1 -5.41 -20.25 9.80
C MET A 1 -5.47 -19.03 8.89
N THR A 2 -4.34 -18.45 8.53
CA THR A 2 -4.31 -17.19 7.79
C THR A 2 -4.67 -17.46 6.33
N GLU A 3 -5.79 -16.90 5.89
CA GLU A 3 -6.30 -17.03 4.53
C GLU A 3 -5.30 -16.46 3.51
N LEU A 4 -5.19 -17.11 2.36
CA LEU A 4 -4.36 -16.64 1.25
C LEU A 4 -5.13 -15.51 0.55
N ILE A 5 -4.50 -14.36 0.41
CA ILE A 5 -5.10 -13.17 -0.21
C ILE A 5 -4.68 -13.15 -1.67
N ASP A 6 -5.65 -13.00 -2.56
CA ASP A 6 -5.40 -13.03 -3.99
C ASP A 6 -4.66 -11.79 -4.50
N LYS A 7 -3.97 -11.97 -5.63
CA LYS A 7 -3.41 -10.87 -6.40
C LYS A 7 -4.49 -9.85 -6.77
N GLY A 8 -4.14 -8.56 -6.74
CA GLY A 8 -5.04 -7.46 -7.11
C GLY A 8 -5.93 -6.99 -5.97
N VAL A 9 -5.91 -7.63 -4.80
CA VAL A 9 -6.63 -7.14 -3.62
C VAL A 9 -5.97 -5.88 -3.08
N TRP A 10 -6.79 -4.91 -2.66
CA TRP A 10 -6.33 -3.69 -1.98
C TRP A 10 -5.93 -4.00 -0.54
N VAL A 11 -4.66 -3.76 -0.22
CA VAL A 11 -4.05 -4.13 1.05
C VAL A 11 -3.18 -3.01 1.60
N GLU A 12 -2.76 -3.11 2.85
CA GLU A 12 -1.74 -2.26 3.46
C GLU A 12 -0.52 -3.08 3.85
N ILE A 13 0.65 -2.59 3.44
CA ILE A 13 1.93 -3.11 3.91
C ILE A 13 2.53 -2.17 4.96
N HIS A 14 3.31 -2.75 5.86
CA HIS A 14 4.04 -2.06 6.91
C HIS A 14 5.53 -2.43 6.88
N THR A 15 6.39 -1.42 7.01
CA THR A 15 7.85 -1.56 7.09
C THR A 15 8.42 -0.54 8.07
N ILE A 16 9.43 -0.95 8.85
CA ILE A 16 10.29 -0.02 9.58
C ILE A 16 11.32 0.52 8.60
N VAL A 17 11.31 1.83 8.38
CA VAL A 17 12.24 2.51 7.47
C VAL A 17 13.54 2.86 8.17
N LEU A 18 13.45 3.32 9.43
CA LEU A 18 14.59 3.61 10.30
C LEU A 18 14.29 3.10 11.71
N HIS A 19 15.23 2.38 12.29
CA HIS A 19 15.17 1.97 13.69
C HIS A 19 15.49 3.14 14.64
N PRO A 20 15.14 3.03 15.94
CA PRO A 20 15.61 3.97 16.95
C PRO A 20 17.14 4.13 16.88
N GLY A 21 17.62 5.37 16.94
CA GLY A 21 19.05 5.69 16.79
C GLY A 21 19.56 5.88 15.35
N GLU A 22 18.82 5.44 14.32
CA GLU A 22 19.15 5.71 12.91
C GLU A 22 18.54 7.02 12.40
N ARG A 23 17.82 7.73 13.28
CA ARG A 23 17.17 8.99 12.96
C ARG A 23 18.17 10.15 12.99
N ALA A 24 17.86 11.22 12.25
CA ALA A 24 18.71 12.41 12.19
C ALA A 24 18.96 13.01 13.60
N PRO A 25 20.17 13.54 13.88
CA PRO A 25 20.58 13.92 15.24
C PRO A 25 19.78 15.09 15.83
N GLN A 26 19.15 15.93 15.00
CA GLN A 26 18.42 17.12 15.44
C GLN A 26 16.94 16.89 15.80
N ILE A 27 16.43 15.65 15.80
CA ILE A 27 15.04 15.40 16.20
C ILE A 27 14.90 15.35 17.73
N PRO A 28 13.71 15.65 18.28
CA PRO A 28 13.44 15.50 19.72
C PRO A 28 13.76 14.09 20.22
N GLU A 29 14.24 14.01 21.47
CA GLU A 29 14.68 12.76 22.09
C GLU A 29 13.59 11.67 22.06
N ASP A 30 12.34 12.04 22.34
CA ASP A 30 11.21 11.12 22.33
C ASP A 30 10.95 10.53 20.93
N THR A 31 11.14 11.33 19.88
CA THR A 31 11.03 10.88 18.49
C THR A 31 12.20 9.97 18.09
N ALA A 32 13.40 10.20 18.64
CA ALA A 32 14.58 9.38 18.37
C ALA A 32 14.49 7.97 18.99
N LYS A 33 13.72 7.83 20.08
CA LYS A 33 13.50 6.56 20.79
C LYS A 33 12.54 5.60 20.08
N ILE A 34 11.81 6.06 19.06
CA ILE A 34 10.81 5.26 18.34
C ILE A 34 11.18 5.06 16.86
N PRO A 35 10.79 3.93 16.23
CA PRO A 35 11.07 3.70 14.81
C PRO A 35 10.34 4.70 13.91
N LEU A 36 10.91 4.94 12.73
CA LEU A 36 10.17 5.53 11.62
C LEU A 36 9.48 4.42 10.83
N GLU A 37 8.15 4.40 10.87
CA GLU A 37 7.35 3.39 10.20
C GLU A 37 6.73 3.93 8.90
N MET A 38 6.70 3.08 7.87
CA MET A 38 5.98 3.31 6.63
C MET A 38 4.81 2.34 6.56
N ARG A 39 3.60 2.91 6.39
CA ARG A 39 2.37 2.17 6.09
C ARG A 39 1.83 2.66 4.77
N VAL A 40 1.71 1.77 3.79
CA VAL A 40 1.29 2.15 2.44
C VAL A 40 0.26 1.16 1.93
N LYS A 41 -0.79 1.71 1.33
CA LYS A 41 -1.85 0.96 0.66
C LYS A 41 -1.55 0.79 -0.83
N GLY A 42 -1.93 -0.36 -1.37
CA GLY A 42 -1.80 -0.67 -2.80
C GLY A 42 -2.41 -2.01 -3.16
N PHE A 43 -2.31 -2.36 -4.43
CA PHE A 43 -2.79 -3.64 -4.96
C PHE A 43 -1.70 -4.69 -4.83
N LEU A 44 -2.05 -5.85 -4.29
CA LEU A 44 -1.15 -6.98 -4.12
C LEU A 44 -0.68 -7.51 -5.49
N ILE A 45 0.63 -7.73 -5.66
CA ILE A 45 1.21 -8.17 -6.95
C ILE A 45 1.15 -9.71 -7.10
N GLU A 46 1.25 -10.45 -5.99
CA GLU A 46 1.23 -11.92 -5.92
C GLU A 46 0.48 -12.37 -4.65
N PRO A 47 -0.19 -13.53 -4.65
CA PRO A 47 -0.91 -13.99 -3.48
C PRO A 47 -0.03 -14.11 -2.23
N ALA A 48 -0.53 -13.65 -1.09
CA ALA A 48 0.23 -13.61 0.17
C ALA A 48 -0.69 -13.81 1.38
N ARG A 49 -0.15 -14.20 2.53
CA ARG A 49 -0.91 -14.27 3.78
C ARG A 49 -0.66 -13.05 4.66
N LEU A 50 -1.62 -12.69 5.51
CA LEU A 50 -1.37 -11.66 6.54
C LEU A 50 -0.14 -12.04 7.38
N GLY A 51 0.73 -11.06 7.60
CA GLY A 51 2.01 -11.24 8.29
C GLY A 51 3.19 -11.60 7.38
N ASP A 52 2.95 -12.02 6.13
CA ASP A 52 4.03 -12.34 5.19
C ASP A 52 4.67 -11.07 4.59
N GLN A 53 5.86 -11.22 4.02
CA GLN A 53 6.43 -10.21 3.13
C GLN A 53 5.72 -10.22 1.78
N ALA A 54 5.13 -9.09 1.42
CA ALA A 54 4.35 -8.92 0.20
C ALA A 54 4.87 -7.74 -0.62
N GLN A 55 4.64 -7.80 -1.94
CA GLN A 55 4.85 -6.66 -2.83
C GLN A 55 3.51 -6.09 -3.28
N ILE A 56 3.43 -4.76 -3.33
CA ILE A 56 2.25 -4.02 -3.79
C ILE A 56 2.62 -3.06 -4.90
N VAL A 57 1.63 -2.71 -5.73
CA VAL A 57 1.66 -1.54 -6.60
C VAL A 57 0.70 -0.48 -6.07
N THR A 58 1.22 0.71 -5.80
CA THR A 58 0.41 1.86 -5.32
C THR A 58 -0.45 2.43 -6.45
N ALA A 59 -1.49 3.20 -6.11
CA ALA A 59 -2.31 3.91 -7.10
C ALA A 59 -1.49 4.89 -7.99
N ALA A 60 -0.30 5.28 -7.55
CA ALA A 60 0.66 6.10 -8.31
C ALA A 60 1.63 5.27 -9.16
N GLY A 61 1.45 3.94 -9.27
CA GLY A 61 2.30 3.06 -10.08
C GLY A 61 3.61 2.63 -9.44
N ARG A 62 3.93 3.09 -8.22
CA ARG A 62 5.15 2.67 -7.49
C ARG A 62 5.03 1.25 -6.96
N ARG A 63 6.10 0.45 -7.08
CA ARG A 63 6.23 -0.87 -6.46
C ARG A 63 6.91 -0.76 -5.11
N LEU A 64 6.31 -1.35 -4.07
CA LEU A 64 6.83 -1.32 -2.71
C LEU A 64 6.73 -2.71 -2.07
N ARG A 65 7.61 -2.98 -1.10
CA ARG A 65 7.64 -4.24 -0.34
C ARG A 65 7.52 -3.96 1.16
N GLY A 66 6.79 -4.81 1.86
CA GLY A 66 6.68 -4.77 3.31
C GLY A 66 5.86 -5.93 3.84
N ARG A 67 5.67 -5.95 5.16
CA ARG A 67 4.83 -6.95 5.82
C ARG A 67 3.36 -6.65 5.57
N LEU A 68 2.59 -7.62 5.11
CA LEU A 68 1.16 -7.49 4.88
C LEU A 68 0.41 -7.36 6.20
N ASP A 69 -0.15 -6.19 6.49
CA ASP A 69 -0.70 -5.86 7.81
C ASP A 69 -2.24 -5.86 7.83
N ALA A 70 -2.88 -5.50 6.72
CA ALA A 70 -4.34 -5.47 6.62
C ALA A 70 -4.85 -5.66 5.18
N ILE A 71 -6.06 -6.20 5.07
CA ILE A 71 -6.84 -6.35 3.82
C ILE A 71 -7.97 -5.32 3.85
N ASN A 72 -8.20 -4.61 2.74
CA ASN A 72 -9.26 -3.59 2.62
C ASN A 72 -9.37 -2.66 3.85
N PRO A 73 -8.27 -2.06 4.32
CA PRO A 73 -8.28 -1.32 5.58
C PRO A 73 -9.13 -0.05 5.49
N ALA A 74 -10.20 -0.01 6.27
CA ALA A 74 -11.04 1.17 6.46
C ALA A 74 -10.28 2.27 7.19
N TYR A 75 -10.64 3.52 6.90
CA TYR A 75 -10.18 4.65 7.71
C TYR A 75 -11.00 4.67 9.00
N ARG A 76 -10.32 4.60 10.16
CA ARG A 76 -10.97 4.65 11.48
C ARG A 76 -11.63 6.01 11.76
N HIS A 77 -11.27 7.04 10.99
CA HIS A 77 -11.79 8.41 11.09
C HIS A 77 -12.71 8.72 9.88
N GLY A 78 -13.74 7.89 9.65
CA GLY A 78 -14.86 8.21 8.74
C GLY A 78 -14.82 7.64 7.30
N PHE A 79 -15.98 7.81 6.64
CA PHE A 79 -16.46 7.39 5.30
C PHE A 79 -16.85 5.93 5.07
N GLY A 80 -16.80 5.07 6.10
CA GLY A 80 -17.24 3.68 5.98
C GLY A 80 -16.18 2.76 5.38
N ALA A 81 -16.57 1.52 5.07
CA ALA A 81 -15.66 0.53 4.51
C ALA A 81 -15.32 0.85 3.05
N PRO A 82 -14.08 0.59 2.59
CA PRO A 82 -13.74 0.71 1.18
C PRO A 82 -14.58 -0.27 0.35
N ILE A 83 -15.09 0.20 -0.78
CA ILE A 83 -15.88 -0.59 -1.74
C ILE A 83 -14.91 -1.19 -2.77
N PRO A 84 -14.64 -2.52 -2.74
CA PRO A 84 -13.62 -3.15 -3.59
C PRO A 84 -13.83 -2.90 -5.09
N GLU A 85 -15.09 -2.90 -5.54
CA GLU A 85 -15.49 -2.74 -6.94
C GLU A 85 -15.08 -1.37 -7.51
N LEU A 86 -14.95 -0.36 -6.66
CA LEU A 86 -14.54 0.99 -7.09
C LEU A 86 -13.03 1.19 -7.10
N SER A 87 -12.25 0.24 -6.57
CA SER A 87 -10.82 0.43 -6.36
C SER A 87 -10.02 0.51 -7.67
N THR A 88 -10.43 -0.20 -8.71
CA THR A 88 -9.70 -0.33 -9.99
C THR A 88 -10.03 0.75 -11.01
N ILE A 89 -11.19 1.41 -10.89
CA ILE A 89 -11.76 2.35 -11.89
C ILE A 89 -10.76 3.43 -12.30
N GLY A 90 -10.02 3.99 -11.33
CA GLY A 90 -9.05 5.05 -11.62
C GLY A 90 -7.88 4.59 -12.50
N GLN A 91 -7.44 3.33 -12.38
CA GLN A 91 -6.40 2.76 -13.24
C GLN A 91 -6.97 2.40 -14.62
N GLU A 92 -8.16 1.81 -14.66
CA GLU A 92 -8.86 1.44 -15.90
C GLU A 92 -9.09 2.67 -16.79
N LEU A 93 -9.60 3.77 -16.22
CA LEU A 93 -9.84 5.01 -16.97
C LEU A 93 -8.55 5.57 -17.58
N ARG A 94 -7.43 5.56 -16.83
CA ARG A 94 -6.14 6.05 -17.34
C ARG A 94 -5.62 5.17 -18.47
N ALA A 95 -5.81 3.86 -18.40
CA ALA A 95 -5.43 2.95 -19.47
C ALA A 95 -6.25 3.19 -20.74
N LEU A 96 -7.56 3.42 -20.61
CA LEU A 96 -8.42 3.76 -21.74
C LEU A 96 -7.99 5.07 -22.44
N LEU A 97 -7.73 6.13 -21.68
CA LEU A 97 -7.29 7.41 -22.23
C LEU A 97 -5.93 7.29 -22.94
N ALA A 98 -4.98 6.57 -22.34
CA ALA A 98 -3.67 6.36 -22.96
C ALA A 98 -3.73 5.53 -24.26
N GLN A 99 -4.67 4.59 -24.36
CA GLN A 99 -4.89 3.82 -25.59
C GLN A 99 -5.47 4.71 -26.70
N GLN A 100 -6.42 5.59 -26.37
CA GLN A 100 -6.98 6.54 -27.33
C GLN A 100 -5.90 7.49 -27.87
N ASP A 101 -5.07 8.06 -27.00
CA ASP A 101 -3.97 8.93 -27.40
C ASP A 101 -2.95 8.22 -28.34
N ALA A 102 -2.76 6.91 -28.18
CA ALA A 102 -1.87 6.11 -29.02
C ALA A 102 -2.50 5.75 -30.38
N ASP A 103 -3.82 5.55 -30.43
CA ASP A 103 -4.55 5.25 -31.66
C ASP A 103 -4.70 6.52 -32.55
N ASP A 104 -4.71 7.70 -31.93
CA ASP A 104 -4.81 9.01 -32.59
C ASP A 104 -3.45 9.58 -33.07
N ALA A 105 -2.33 8.92 -32.75
CA ALA A 105 -0.95 9.35 -33.06
C ALA A 105 -0.34 8.65 -34.28
#